data_AF-A0A699UWP3-F1
#
_entry.id   AF-A0A699UWP3-F1
#
_cell.length_a   1.000
_cell.length_b   1.000
_cell.length_c   1.000
_cell.angle_alpha   90.00
_cell.angle_beta   90.00
_cell.angle_gamma   90.00
#
_symmetry.space_group_name_H-M   'P 1'
#
loop_
_entity.id
_entity.type
_entity.pdbx_description
1 polymer ?
#
loop_
_entity_poly.entity_id
_entity_poly.type
_entity_poly.pdbx_seq_one_letter_code
_entity_poly.pdbx_strand_id
1 'polypeptide(L)'
;MGYEDYVIGDSVISRVYYVEGLGHNLFFVRQFCDSDLEVAFRKHSCYVRDTDGFELIRGSRGSNLYTISVEDMMKSSPICLLSKASKNKSWL
;
A
#
# COMPACT_ATOMS: atom_id res chain seq x y z
N MET A 1 14.06 -2.68 -12.51
CA MET A 1 12.63 -2.39 -12.27
C MET A 1 11.87 -3.70 -12.32
N GLY A 2 11.31 -4.11 -11.18
CA GLY A 2 10.64 -5.39 -11.01
C GLY A 2 9.75 -5.38 -9.79
N TYR A 3 8.87 -6.37 -9.70
CA TYR A 3 8.09 -6.63 -8.49
C TYR A 3 8.90 -7.55 -7.60
N GLU A 4 9.11 -7.13 -6.35
CA GLU A 4 9.75 -7.95 -5.34
C GLU A 4 8.87 -8.04 -4.10
N ASP A 5 8.99 -9.15 -3.39
CA ASP A 5 8.32 -9.32 -2.11
C ASP A 5 9.16 -8.64 -1.03
N TYR A 6 8.57 -7.66 -0.36
CA TYR A 6 9.23 -6.89 0.69
C TYR A 6 8.93 -7.53 2.05
N VAL A 7 9.95 -8.12 2.65
CA VAL A 7 9.85 -8.82 3.95
C VAL A 7 10.19 -7.85 5.08
N ILE A 8 9.32 -7.78 6.09
CA ILE A 8 9.47 -6.92 7.26
C ILE A 8 9.11 -7.71 8.50
N GLY A 9 10.11 -8.13 9.28
CA GLY A 9 9.90 -9.08 10.37
C GLY A 9 9.28 -10.37 9.83
N ASP A 10 8.18 -10.82 10.45
CA ASP A 10 7.46 -12.04 10.06
C ASP A 10 6.40 -11.83 8.97
N SER A 11 6.23 -10.60 8.48
CA SER A 11 5.24 -10.29 7.43
C SER A 11 5.89 -10.04 6.08
N VAL A 12 5.15 -10.37 5.02
CA VAL A 12 5.58 -10.21 3.63
C VAL A 12 4.59 -9.34 2.90
N ILE A 13 5.09 -8.24 2.32
CA ILE A 13 4.34 -7.43 1.36
C ILE A 13 4.74 -7.91 -0.03
N SER A 14 3.93 -8.76 -0.64
CA SER A 14 4.26 -9.30 -1.94
C SER A 14 4.13 -8.26 -3.06
N ARG A 15 5.00 -8.38 -4.09
CA ARG A 15 4.96 -7.59 -5.32
C ARG A 15 4.94 -6.07 -5.14
N VAL A 16 5.79 -5.57 -4.25
CA VAL A 16 6.11 -4.14 -4.16
C VAL A 16 6.92 -3.75 -5.38
N TYR A 17 6.59 -2.59 -5.97
CA TYR A 17 7.37 -2.07 -7.09
C TYR A 17 8.63 -1.40 -6.54
N TYR A 18 9.78 -2.06 -6.72
CA TYR A 18 11.05 -1.51 -6.30
C TYR A 18 11.67 -0.65 -7.40
N VAL A 19 11.98 0.59 -7.05
CA VAL A 19 12.71 1.54 -7.92
C VAL A 19 14.00 1.93 -7.22
N GLU A 20 15.12 1.65 -7.87
CA GLU A 20 16.45 1.99 -7.36
C GLU A 20 16.58 3.50 -7.17
N GLY A 21 17.11 3.92 -6.02
CA GLY A 21 17.30 5.34 -5.67
C GLY A 21 16.09 6.03 -5.02
N LEU A 22 14.93 5.38 -4.93
CA LEU A 22 13.79 5.87 -4.16
C LEU A 22 13.92 5.45 -2.69
N GLY A 23 14.01 6.43 -1.78
CA GLY A 23 14.07 6.18 -0.33
C GLY A 23 12.76 5.70 0.31
N HIS A 24 11.67 5.63 -0.47
CA HIS A 24 10.35 5.20 -0.03
C HIS A 24 9.70 4.30 -1.09
N ASN A 25 8.96 3.28 -0.63
CA ASN A 25 8.15 2.43 -1.49
C ASN A 25 6.86 3.14 -1.91
N LEU A 26 6.46 2.97 -3.16
CA LEU A 26 5.21 3.51 -3.69
C LEU A 26 4.14 2.41 -3.74
N PHE A 27 2.97 2.70 -3.19
CA PHE A 27 1.77 1.87 -3.32
C PHE A 27 0.76 2.56 -4.22
N PHE A 28 0.15 1.81 -5.13
CA PHE A 28 -0.92 2.36 -5.95
C PHE A 28 -2.27 2.14 -5.25
N VAL A 29 -3.12 3.18 -5.23
CA VAL A 29 -4.48 3.09 -4.68
C VAL A 29 -5.26 1.91 -5.28
N ARG A 30 -5.06 1.65 -6.58
CA ARG A 30 -5.71 0.52 -7.28
C ARG A 30 -5.38 -0.84 -6.67
N GLN A 31 -4.19 -1.05 -6.10
CA GLN A 31 -3.83 -2.37 -5.53
C GLN A 31 -4.73 -2.71 -4.34
N PHE A 32 -5.12 -1.71 -3.56
CA PHE A 32 -6.07 -1.85 -2.46
C PHE A 32 -7.50 -2.08 -3.00
N CYS A 33 -7.93 -1.31 -3.99
CA CYS A 33 -9.27 -1.46 -4.57
C CYS A 33 -9.47 -2.80 -5.29
N ASP A 34 -8.44 -3.32 -5.96
CA ASP A 34 -8.46 -4.65 -6.60
C ASP A 34 -8.57 -5.80 -5.56
N SER A 35 -8.30 -5.49 -4.28
CA SER A 35 -8.40 -6.40 -3.14
C SER A 35 -9.64 -6.11 -2.26
N ASP A 36 -10.65 -5.44 -2.82
CA ASP A 36 -11.90 -5.07 -2.16
C ASP A 36 -11.74 -4.14 -0.93
N LEU A 37 -10.62 -3.42 -0.83
CA LEU A 37 -10.37 -2.47 0.25
C LEU A 37 -10.79 -1.04 -0.15
N GLU A 38 -11.40 -0.33 0.80
CA GLU A 38 -11.72 1.10 0.67
C GLU A 38 -10.48 1.93 1.00
N VAL A 39 -10.13 2.90 0.14
CA VAL A 39 -9.11 3.91 0.43
C VAL A 39 -9.76 5.27 0.51
N ALA A 40 -9.59 5.97 1.64
CA ALA A 40 -10.12 7.31 1.81
C ALA A 40 -9.03 8.31 2.18
N PHE A 41 -9.14 9.51 1.62
CA PHE A 41 -8.26 10.64 1.90
C PHE A 41 -9.02 11.73 2.63
N ARG A 42 -8.45 12.21 3.73
CA ARG A 42 -8.89 13.38 4.50
C ARG A 42 -7.79 14.44 4.49
N LYS A 43 -8.13 15.65 4.92
CA LYS A 43 -7.21 16.82 4.92
C LYS A 43 -5.84 16.54 5.56
N HIS A 44 -5.77 15.69 6.58
CA HIS A 44 -4.55 15.41 7.34
C HIS A 44 -4.22 13.92 7.49
N SER A 45 -5.04 13.03 6.92
CA SER A 45 -4.90 11.59 7.10
C SER A 45 -5.44 10.82 5.90
N CYS A 46 -4.97 9.60 5.70
CA CYS A 46 -5.63 8.62 4.85
C CYS A 46 -5.86 7.33 5.65
N TYR A 47 -6.77 6.50 5.17
CA TYR A 47 -6.95 5.16 5.72
C TYR A 47 -7.30 4.17 4.63
N VAL A 48 -6.96 2.91 4.90
CA VAL A 48 -7.40 1.75 4.13
C VAL A 48 -8.25 0.88 5.05
N ARG A 49 -9.43 0.49 4.59
CA ARG A 49 -10.41 -0.29 5.35
C ARG A 49 -10.84 -1.53 4.59
N ASP A 50 -11.19 -2.57 5.34
CA ASP A 50 -11.90 -3.71 4.77
C ASP A 50 -13.37 -3.39 4.49
N THR A 51 -14.08 -4.38 3.93
CA THR A 51 -15.50 -4.29 3.62
C THR A 51 -16.40 -4.15 4.86
N ASP A 52 -15.90 -4.52 6.04
CA ASP A 52 -16.60 -4.38 7.32
C ASP A 52 -16.32 -3.01 7.97
N GLY A 53 -15.49 -2.19 7.34
CA GLY A 53 -15.12 -0.84 7.79
C GLY A 53 -14.01 -0.81 8.84
N PHE A 54 -13.36 -1.95 9.11
CA PHE A 54 -12.22 -2.02 10.02
C PHE A 54 -11.00 -1.35 9.38
N GLU A 55 -10.35 -0.46 10.12
CA GLU A 55 -9.17 0.28 9.64
C GLU A 55 -7.93 -0.59 9.71
N LEU A 56 -7.45 -1.01 8.54
CA LEU A 56 -6.27 -1.83 8.38
C LEU A 56 -5.00 -0.97 8.25
N ILE A 57 -5.08 0.19 7.60
CA ILE A 57 -3.92 1.09 7.47
C ILE A 57 -4.35 2.49 7.80
N ARG A 58 -3.51 3.17 8.57
CA ARG A 58 -3.61 4.60 8.80
C ARG A 58 -2.39 5.31 8.25
N GLY A 59 -2.63 6.39 7.53
CA GLY A 59 -1.60 7.29 7.05
C GLY A 59 -1.83 8.72 7.48
N SER A 60 -0.75 9.50 7.49
CA SER A 60 -0.78 10.93 7.77
C SER A 60 -0.38 11.71 6.52
N ARG A 61 -0.88 12.94 6.40
CA ARG A 61 -0.47 13.85 5.32
C ARG A 61 0.65 14.76 5.79
N GLY A 62 1.82 14.67 5.15
CA GLY A 62 2.91 15.61 5.28
C GLY A 62 3.07 16.41 3.98
N SER A 63 2.91 17.73 4.03
CA SER A 63 2.89 18.57 2.81
C SER A 63 1.89 18.00 1.79
N ASN A 64 2.33 17.70 0.56
CA ASN A 64 1.49 17.14 -0.50
C ASN A 64 1.51 15.60 -0.58
N LEU A 65 2.14 14.93 0.38
CA LEU A 65 2.28 13.47 0.39
C LEU A 65 1.50 12.84 1.54
N TYR A 66 0.91 11.68 1.27
CA TYR A 66 0.34 10.81 2.30
C TYR A 66 1.32 9.67 2.55
N THR A 67 1.72 9.51 3.80
CA THR A 67 2.67 8.49 4.23
C THR A 67 1.97 7.53 5.18
N ILE A 68 2.10 6.23 4.91
CA ILE A 68 1.66 5.15 5.78
C ILE A 68 2.90 4.56 6.47
N SER A 69 2.80 4.29 7.78
CA SER A 69 3.86 3.57 8.50
C SER A 69 3.64 2.08 8.31
N VAL A 70 4.72 1.34 8.06
CA VAL A 70 4.61 -0.11 7.95
C VAL A 70 4.31 -0.74 9.32
N GLU A 71 4.80 -0.18 10.42
CA GLU A 71 4.45 -0.67 11.76
C GLU A 71 2.93 -0.62 12.02
N ASP A 72 2.24 0.39 11.49
CA ASP A 72 0.79 0.49 11.63
C ASP A 72 0.08 -0.57 10.78
N MET A 73 0.69 -1.00 9.67
CA MET A 73 0.24 -2.13 8.84
C MET A 73 0.50 -3.49 9.51
N MET A 74 1.48 -3.59 10.41
CA MET A 74 1.80 -4.81 11.15
C MET A 74 0.91 -4.98 12.40
N LYS A 75 0.39 -3.86 12.95
CA LYS A 75 -0.59 -3.87 14.04
C LYS A 75 -1.98 -4.28 13.56
N SER A 76 -2.25 -4.17 12.27
CA SER A 76 -3.47 -4.65 11.63
C SER A 76 -3.28 -6.07 11.10
N SER A 77 -4.39 -6.73 10.77
CA SER A 77 -4.37 -8.06 10.16
C SER A 77 -3.50 -8.09 8.90
N PRO A 78 -2.79 -9.20 8.61
CA PRO A 78 -1.88 -9.26 7.47
C PRO A 78 -2.62 -8.99 6.16
N ILE A 79 -2.29 -7.88 5.50
CA ILE A 79 -2.88 -7.47 4.22
C ILE A 79 -1.97 -7.95 3.09
N CYS A 80 -2.48 -8.83 2.23
CA CYS A 80 -1.79 -9.23 1.02
C CYS A 80 -2.16 -8.27 -0.13
N LEU A 81 -1.24 -7.40 -0.54
CA LEU A 81 -1.45 -6.45 -1.63
C LEU A 81 -1.06 -7.07 -2.96
N LEU A 82 -2.02 -7.63 -3.69
CA LEU A 82 -1.80 -8.20 -5.02
C LEU A 82 -2.42 -7.30 -6.09
N SER A 83 -1.59 -6.66 -6.92
CA SER A 83 -2.09 -5.94 -8.09
C SER A 83 -2.00 -6.77 -9.36
N LYS A 84 -3.10 -6.86 -10.12
CA LYS A 84 -3.15 -7.57 -11.39
C LYS A 84 -2.68 -6.64 -12.53
N ALA A 85 -1.38 -6.62 -12.80
CA ALA A 85 -0.84 -5.91 -13.96
C ALA A 85 -0.94 -6.79 -15.23
N SER A 86 -1.55 -6.29 -16.31
CA SER A 86 -1.48 -6.95 -17.62
C SER A 86 -0.12 -6.66 -18.26
N LYS A 87 0.53 -7.65 -18.87
CA LYS A 87 1.83 -7.52 -19.56
C LYS A 87 1.94 -6.34 -20.54
N ASN A 88 0.81 -5.84 -21.06
CA ASN A 88 0.77 -4.80 -22.09
C ASN A 88 0.45 -3.39 -21.55
N LYS A 89 0.34 -3.21 -20.23
CA LYS A 89 0.16 -1.87 -19.65
C LYS A 89 1.47 -1.44 -19.01
N SER A 90 2.26 -0.67 -19.76
CA SER A 90 3.29 0.19 -19.19
C SER A 90 2.62 1.22 -18.29
N TRP A 91 3.03 1.28 -17.04
CA TRP A 91 2.69 2.37 -16.13
C TRP A 91 3.95 3.22 -15.95
N LEU A 92 3.74 4.54 -15.81
CA LEU A 92 4.74 5.59 -15.58
C LEU A 92 5.80 5.21 -14.53
#